data_AF-A0A1J3J1Z2-F1
#
_entry.id   AF-A0A1J3J1Z2-F1
#
_cell.length_a   1.000
_cell.length_b   1.000
_cell.length_c   1.000
_cell.angle_alpha   90.00
_cell.angle_beta   90.00
_cell.angle_gamma   90.00
#
_symmetry.space_group_name_H-M   'P 1'
#
loop_
_entity.id
_entity.type
_entity.pdbx_description
1 polymer ?
#
loop_
_entity_poly.entity_id
_entity_poly.type
_entity_poly.pdbx_seq_one_letter_code
_entity_poly.pdbx_strand_id
1 'polypeptide(L)'
;PDCLHVPFPTSEFAVAFDTASLLSAKRALAPFPLLWKIKRFFKIGSEKKLKESIDVINRLAGDLIKQRRLNGLTGKNNDLISRFMAVVAEDDDEYLRDIVVSFLLAGRDTVASGLTGFFWLLSHHPKVENRIREELDRVMGSGFDIATASLVETREMVYLHAALYESMRLYPPVQFDSKFALNDDILSDGTFVKRGTRVTYHPYAMGRMSRIWGPDYQEFKPQRWLDSEGKFRPENPTRYPVFQAGARVCVGKEMAIMAMKSVAAAMVKRFDTRVAGPGSTETALRFAPGLTATVNGGLPVFIQERKA
;
A
#
# COMPACT_ATOMS: atom_id res chain seq x y z
N PRO A 1 -10.20 -18.50 -0.40
CA PRO A 1 -9.93 -19.95 -0.61
C PRO A 1 -9.88 -20.41 -2.08
N ASP A 2 -10.02 -19.52 -3.07
CA ASP A 2 -10.01 -19.91 -4.51
C ASP A 2 -8.97 -19.12 -5.34
N CYS A 3 -8.04 -18.44 -4.66
CA CYS A 3 -7.08 -17.52 -5.29
C CYS A 3 -5.85 -18.22 -5.91
N LEU A 4 -5.81 -19.56 -5.95
CA LEU A 4 -4.69 -20.34 -6.49
C LEU A 4 -5.08 -21.39 -7.56
N HIS A 5 -6.34 -21.44 -8.02
CA HIS A 5 -6.76 -22.36 -9.09
C HIS A 5 -6.81 -21.65 -10.46
N VAL A 6 -6.09 -22.18 -11.45
CA VAL A 6 -6.09 -21.70 -12.85
C VAL A 6 -7.22 -22.39 -13.63
N PRO A 7 -8.01 -21.69 -14.48
CA PRO A 7 -7.93 -20.28 -14.85
C PRO A 7 -8.77 -19.41 -13.90
N PHE A 8 -8.16 -18.37 -13.34
CA PHE A 8 -8.80 -17.47 -12.38
C PHE A 8 -10.04 -16.79 -12.96
N PRO A 9 -11.26 -16.99 -12.41
CA PRO A 9 -12.27 -15.97 -12.56
C PRO A 9 -11.76 -14.72 -11.82
N THR A 10 -11.45 -13.65 -12.56
CA THR A 10 -11.17 -12.35 -11.94
C THR A 10 -12.35 -12.01 -11.04
N SER A 11 -12.10 -11.84 -9.74
CA SER A 11 -13.14 -11.48 -8.78
C SER A 11 -13.92 -10.28 -9.32
N GLU A 12 -15.24 -10.42 -9.41
CA GLU A 12 -16.14 -9.34 -9.84
C GLU A 12 -15.88 -8.06 -9.04
N PHE A 13 -15.58 -8.21 -7.74
CA PHE A 13 -15.16 -7.13 -6.86
C PHE A 13 -13.88 -6.45 -7.36
N ALA A 14 -12.82 -7.22 -7.64
CA ALA A 14 -11.54 -6.67 -8.05
C ALA A 14 -11.67 -5.89 -9.37
N VAL A 15 -12.41 -6.42 -10.36
CA VAL A 15 -12.63 -5.74 -11.64
C VAL A 15 -13.41 -4.44 -11.46
N ALA A 16 -14.49 -4.48 -10.67
CA ALA A 16 -15.29 -3.28 -10.38
C ALA A 16 -14.45 -2.23 -9.65
N PHE A 17 -13.66 -2.65 -8.67
CA PHE A 17 -12.82 -1.77 -7.87
C PHE A 17 -11.70 -1.10 -8.69
N ASP A 18 -10.99 -1.87 -9.52
CA ASP A 18 -9.92 -1.35 -10.37
C ASP A 18 -10.50 -0.37 -11.41
N THR A 19 -11.68 -0.70 -11.96
CA THR A 19 -12.43 0.18 -12.87
C THR A 19 -12.86 1.47 -12.17
N ALA A 20 -13.43 1.39 -10.98
CA ALA A 20 -13.89 2.55 -10.22
C ALA A 20 -12.74 3.50 -9.85
N SER A 21 -11.61 2.93 -9.40
CA SER A 21 -10.41 3.67 -9.05
C SER A 21 -9.78 4.37 -10.27
N LEU A 22 -9.64 3.66 -11.39
CA LEU A 22 -9.11 4.22 -12.64
C LEU A 22 -9.99 5.36 -13.18
N LEU A 23 -11.29 5.15 -13.24
CA LEU A 23 -12.22 6.16 -13.77
C LEU A 23 -12.32 7.38 -12.85
N SER A 24 -12.25 7.18 -11.53
CA SER A 24 -12.16 8.28 -10.56
C SER A 24 -10.87 9.08 -10.74
N ALA A 25 -9.72 8.42 -10.89
CA ALA A 25 -8.45 9.09 -11.15
C ALA A 25 -8.47 9.87 -12.49
N LYS A 26 -9.10 9.33 -13.53
CA LYS A 26 -9.26 10.02 -14.83
C LYS A 26 -10.06 11.32 -14.74
N ARG A 27 -10.93 11.51 -13.73
CA ARG A 27 -11.60 12.80 -13.53
C ARG A 27 -10.61 13.93 -13.23
N ALA A 28 -9.51 13.63 -12.53
CA ALA A 28 -8.45 14.60 -12.24
C ALA A 28 -7.61 14.96 -13.48
N LEU A 29 -7.64 14.11 -14.52
CA LEU A 29 -6.97 14.34 -15.80
C LEU A 29 -7.91 15.00 -16.84
N ALA A 30 -9.19 15.18 -16.52
CA ALA A 30 -10.12 15.82 -17.43
C ALA A 30 -9.79 17.32 -17.56
N PRO A 31 -9.73 17.87 -18.79
CA PRO A 31 -9.33 19.27 -19.00
C PRO A 31 -10.32 20.25 -18.35
N PHE A 32 -11.61 19.87 -18.27
CA PHE A 32 -12.64 20.66 -17.61
C PHE A 32 -13.53 19.78 -16.74
N PRO A 33 -13.79 20.17 -15.47
CA PRO A 33 -14.69 19.42 -14.60
C PRO A 33 -16.11 19.24 -15.15
N LEU A 34 -16.54 20.17 -16.02
CA LEU A 34 -17.86 20.13 -16.64
C LEU A 34 -18.06 18.88 -17.51
N LEU A 35 -17.01 18.38 -18.17
CA LEU A 35 -17.11 17.24 -19.08
C LEU A 35 -17.55 15.95 -18.37
N TRP A 36 -16.92 15.63 -17.24
CA TRP A 36 -17.33 14.44 -16.47
C TRP A 36 -18.65 14.69 -15.74
N LYS A 37 -18.96 15.94 -15.33
CA LYS A 37 -20.28 16.27 -14.76
C LYS A 37 -21.42 16.04 -15.75
N ILE A 38 -21.25 16.45 -17.01
CA ILE A 38 -22.21 16.21 -18.09
C ILE A 38 -22.37 14.70 -18.33
N LYS A 39 -21.28 13.96 -18.47
CA LYS A 39 -21.31 12.49 -18.63
C LYS A 39 -22.04 11.80 -17.47
N ARG A 40 -21.84 12.29 -16.23
CA ARG A 40 -22.52 11.80 -15.03
C ARG A 40 -24.01 12.10 -15.05
N PHE A 41 -24.39 13.31 -15.44
CA PHE A 41 -25.81 13.71 -15.55
C PHE A 41 -26.58 12.84 -16.55
N PHE A 42 -26.02 12.64 -17.74
CA PHE A 42 -26.62 11.80 -18.78
C PHE A 42 -26.40 10.29 -18.57
N LYS A 43 -25.61 9.89 -17.56
CA LYS A 43 -25.24 8.49 -17.29
C LYS A 43 -24.66 7.80 -18.54
N ILE A 44 -23.68 8.42 -19.18
CA ILE A 44 -23.04 7.91 -20.40
C ILE A 44 -21.53 7.70 -20.24
N GLY A 45 -20.98 6.80 -21.06
CA GLY A 45 -19.55 6.57 -21.17
C GLY A 45 -18.88 6.17 -19.85
N SER A 46 -17.76 6.83 -19.54
CA SER A 46 -16.96 6.56 -18.34
C SER A 46 -17.75 6.70 -17.03
N GLU A 47 -18.69 7.63 -16.96
CA GLU A 47 -19.44 7.88 -15.73
C GLU A 47 -20.55 6.84 -15.49
N LYS A 48 -21.12 6.28 -16.57
CA LYS A 48 -22.02 5.11 -16.48
C LYS A 48 -21.29 3.90 -15.90
N LYS A 49 -20.14 3.57 -16.49
CA LYS A 49 -19.32 2.43 -16.07
C LYS A 49 -18.80 2.59 -14.64
N LEU A 50 -18.45 3.82 -14.24
CA LEU A 50 -18.07 4.12 -12.85
C LEU A 50 -19.24 3.88 -11.90
N LYS A 51 -20.45 4.32 -12.25
CA LYS A 51 -21.65 4.06 -11.43
C LYS A 51 -21.91 2.57 -11.28
N GLU A 52 -21.92 1.81 -12.38
CA GLU A 52 -22.13 0.36 -12.37
C GLU A 52 -21.09 -0.35 -11.50
N SER A 53 -19.83 0.09 -11.56
CA SER A 53 -18.75 -0.45 -10.72
C SER A 53 -18.95 -0.15 -9.24
N ILE A 54 -19.40 1.07 -8.90
CA ILE A 54 -19.73 1.45 -7.52
C ILE A 54 -20.92 0.63 -7.00
N ASP A 55 -21.94 0.40 -7.84
CA ASP A 55 -23.12 -0.40 -7.47
C ASP A 55 -22.71 -1.85 -7.14
N VAL A 56 -21.79 -2.44 -7.91
CA VAL A 56 -21.21 -3.77 -7.61
C VAL A 56 -20.44 -3.78 -6.29
N ILE A 57 -19.56 -2.80 -6.06
CA ILE A 57 -18.78 -2.68 -4.81
C ILE A 57 -19.72 -2.57 -3.60
N ASN A 58 -20.74 -1.71 -3.69
CA ASN A 58 -21.71 -1.49 -2.61
C ASN A 58 -22.54 -2.75 -2.33
N ARG A 59 -22.99 -3.46 -3.37
CA ARG A 59 -23.70 -4.73 -3.23
C ARG A 59 -22.85 -5.76 -2.48
N LEU A 60 -21.62 -5.98 -2.93
CA LEU A 60 -20.73 -6.99 -2.37
C LEU A 60 -20.30 -6.65 -0.92
N ALA A 61 -20.07 -5.37 -0.62
CA ALA A 61 -19.82 -4.92 0.75
C ALA A 61 -21.04 -5.13 1.65
N GLY A 62 -22.25 -4.84 1.15
CA GLY A 62 -23.50 -5.11 1.86
C GLY A 62 -23.73 -6.60 2.13
N ASP A 63 -23.44 -7.46 1.15
CA ASP A 63 -23.56 -8.92 1.30
C ASP A 63 -22.57 -9.44 2.35
N LEU A 64 -21.34 -8.91 2.39
CA LEU A 64 -20.35 -9.22 3.41
C LEU A 64 -20.84 -8.85 4.82
N ILE A 65 -21.41 -7.65 4.99
CA ILE A 65 -21.96 -7.19 6.28
C ILE A 65 -23.11 -8.10 6.72
N LYS A 66 -24.05 -8.41 5.81
CA LYS A 66 -25.18 -9.31 6.09
C LYS A 66 -24.72 -10.70 6.50
N GLN A 67 -23.79 -11.29 5.74
CA GLN A 67 -23.22 -12.60 6.08
C GLN A 67 -22.54 -12.56 7.44
N ARG A 68 -21.84 -11.46 7.78
CA ARG A 68 -21.18 -11.31 9.08
C ARG A 68 -22.17 -11.23 10.23
N ARG A 69 -23.27 -10.51 10.07
CA ARG A 69 -24.37 -10.47 11.06
C ARG A 69 -24.99 -11.86 11.26
N LEU A 70 -25.27 -12.58 10.17
CA LEU A 70 -25.87 -13.91 10.21
C LEU A 70 -24.98 -14.96 10.90
N ASN A 71 -23.67 -14.93 10.66
CA ASN A 71 -22.72 -15.87 11.25
C ASN A 71 -22.43 -15.59 12.74
N GLY A 72 -22.95 -14.48 13.29
CA GLY A 72 -22.76 -14.05 14.66
C GLY A 72 -21.35 -13.53 14.97
N LEU A 73 -21.26 -12.63 15.95
CA LEU A 73 -20.00 -12.05 16.45
C LEU A 73 -19.23 -13.01 17.40
N THR A 74 -19.49 -14.32 17.33
CA THR A 74 -18.93 -15.28 18.29
C THR A 74 -17.40 -15.28 18.27
N GLY A 75 -16.78 -15.33 19.46
CA GLY A 75 -15.42 -14.91 19.80
C GLY A 75 -14.21 -15.56 19.09
N LYS A 76 -14.41 -16.28 17.99
CA LYS A 76 -13.34 -16.71 17.08
C LYS A 76 -13.13 -15.73 15.90
N ASN A 77 -14.04 -14.81 15.68
CA ASN A 77 -14.12 -13.95 14.49
C ASN A 77 -13.66 -12.51 14.76
N ASN A 78 -12.39 -12.34 15.14
CA ASN A 78 -11.76 -11.07 15.54
C ASN A 78 -11.23 -10.21 14.37
N ASP A 79 -11.93 -10.18 13.23
CA ASP A 79 -11.53 -9.29 12.13
C ASP A 79 -12.02 -7.86 12.30
N LEU A 80 -11.50 -6.99 11.44
CA LEU A 80 -11.73 -5.55 11.49
C LEU A 80 -13.22 -5.19 11.37
N ILE A 81 -13.98 -5.93 10.56
CA ILE A 81 -15.40 -5.69 10.34
C ILE A 81 -16.17 -6.01 11.62
N SER A 82 -15.91 -7.16 12.24
CA SER A 82 -16.51 -7.51 13.54
C SER A 82 -16.26 -6.42 14.60
N ARG A 83 -15.05 -5.82 14.62
CA ARG A 83 -14.71 -4.76 15.57
C ARG A 83 -15.48 -3.46 15.31
N PHE A 84 -15.67 -3.08 14.06
CA PHE A 84 -16.48 -1.89 13.73
C PHE A 84 -17.97 -2.12 14.00
N MET A 85 -18.48 -3.31 13.69
CA MET A 85 -19.88 -3.66 14.00
C MET A 85 -20.20 -3.61 15.50
N ALA A 86 -19.20 -3.78 16.38
CA ALA A 86 -19.38 -3.68 17.83
C ALA A 86 -19.48 -2.22 18.34
N VAL A 87 -19.10 -1.24 17.53
CA VAL A 87 -19.03 0.19 17.93
C VAL A 87 -20.01 1.06 17.13
N VAL A 88 -20.29 0.67 15.89
CA VAL A 88 -21.25 1.35 15.02
C VAL A 88 -22.67 0.98 15.43
N ALA A 89 -23.60 1.93 15.32
CA ALA A 89 -25.02 1.70 15.57
C ALA A 89 -25.54 0.54 14.71
N GLU A 90 -26.42 -0.30 15.27
CA GLU A 90 -26.84 -1.54 14.62
C GLU A 90 -27.50 -1.32 13.25
N ASP A 91 -28.06 -0.14 13.00
CA ASP A 91 -28.79 0.25 11.80
C ASP A 91 -27.97 1.05 10.76
N ASP A 92 -26.70 1.35 11.03
CA ASP A 92 -25.84 2.14 10.13
C ASP A 92 -24.95 1.28 9.21
N ASP A 93 -25.62 0.45 8.39
CA ASP A 93 -24.96 -0.39 7.39
C ASP A 93 -24.26 0.44 6.30
N GLU A 94 -24.70 1.68 6.06
CA GLU A 94 -24.03 2.61 5.14
C GLU A 94 -22.65 3.00 5.65
N TYR A 95 -22.54 3.38 6.92
CA TYR A 95 -21.25 3.70 7.52
C TYR A 95 -20.31 2.49 7.58
N LEU A 96 -20.83 1.30 7.92
CA LEU A 96 -20.06 0.06 7.87
C LEU A 96 -19.55 -0.25 6.45
N ARG A 97 -20.39 -0.08 5.44
CA ARG A 97 -20.00 -0.26 4.03
C ARG A 97 -18.89 0.72 3.66
N ASP A 98 -19.02 1.98 4.03
CA ASP A 98 -18.04 3.02 3.72
C ASP A 98 -16.69 2.75 4.42
N ILE A 99 -16.71 2.21 5.64
CA ILE A 99 -15.51 1.70 6.32
C ILE A 99 -14.88 0.57 5.52
N VAL A 100 -15.64 -0.47 5.15
CA VAL A 100 -15.13 -1.62 4.39
C VAL A 100 -14.47 -1.16 3.09
N VAL A 101 -15.16 -0.33 2.32
CA VAL A 101 -14.65 0.21 1.05
C VAL A 101 -13.39 1.05 1.30
N SER A 102 -13.37 1.89 2.33
CA SER A 102 -12.20 2.72 2.68
C SER A 102 -10.97 1.89 3.03
N PHE A 103 -11.12 0.83 3.81
CA PHE A 103 -10.00 -0.06 4.16
C PHE A 103 -9.51 -0.88 2.97
N LEU A 104 -10.41 -1.31 2.08
CA LEU A 104 -10.00 -2.01 0.85
C LEU A 104 -9.26 -1.06 -0.11
N LEU A 105 -9.75 0.18 -0.30
CA LEU A 105 -9.09 1.24 -1.07
C LEU A 105 -7.71 1.57 -0.53
N ALA A 106 -7.60 1.76 0.78
CA ALA A 106 -6.34 2.12 1.40
C ALA A 106 -5.36 0.94 1.47
N GLY A 107 -5.84 -0.27 1.76
CA GLY A 107 -4.99 -1.41 2.15
C GLY A 107 -4.56 -2.32 1.00
N ARG A 108 -5.39 -2.53 -0.03
CA ARG A 108 -5.09 -3.50 -1.11
C ARG A 108 -3.92 -3.04 -1.98
N ASP A 109 -4.11 -1.91 -2.66
CA ASP A 109 -3.20 -1.50 -3.73
C ASP A 109 -1.91 -0.89 -3.18
N THR A 110 -1.95 -0.26 -1.99
CA THR A 110 -0.76 0.33 -1.37
C THR A 110 0.21 -0.73 -0.89
N VAL A 111 -0.28 -1.78 -0.21
CA VAL A 111 0.54 -2.90 0.25
C VAL A 111 1.11 -3.68 -0.94
N ALA A 112 0.29 -3.94 -1.97
CA ALA A 112 0.75 -4.62 -3.19
C ALA A 112 1.85 -3.82 -3.92
N SER A 113 1.65 -2.51 -4.10
CA SER A 113 2.65 -1.63 -4.71
C SER A 113 3.94 -1.57 -3.88
N GLY A 114 3.84 -1.42 -2.56
CA GLY A 114 4.99 -1.40 -1.67
C GLY A 114 5.79 -2.70 -1.69
N LEU A 115 5.12 -3.86 -1.70
CA LEU A 115 5.78 -5.16 -1.82
C LEU A 115 6.44 -5.34 -3.18
N THR A 116 5.82 -4.87 -4.26
CA THR A 116 6.39 -4.93 -5.61
C THR A 116 7.71 -4.15 -5.68
N GLY A 117 7.73 -2.91 -5.15
CA GLY A 117 8.96 -2.11 -5.06
C GLY A 117 10.02 -2.76 -4.16
N PHE A 118 9.60 -3.42 -3.08
CA PHE A 118 10.49 -4.14 -2.18
C PHE A 118 11.16 -5.34 -2.86
N PHE A 119 10.41 -6.23 -3.52
CA PHE A 119 11.00 -7.38 -4.23
C PHE A 119 11.85 -6.96 -5.42
N TRP A 120 11.47 -5.88 -6.11
CA TRP A 120 12.33 -5.26 -7.14
C TRP A 120 13.68 -4.81 -6.57
N LEU A 121 13.68 -4.17 -5.39
CA LEU A 121 14.92 -3.76 -4.75
C LEU A 121 15.75 -4.95 -4.28
N LEU A 122 15.12 -5.97 -3.66
CA LEU A 122 15.83 -7.16 -3.21
C LEU A 122 16.52 -7.90 -4.37
N SER A 123 15.89 -8.00 -5.55
CA SER A 123 16.48 -8.68 -6.70
C SER A 123 17.77 -8.04 -7.20
N HIS A 124 18.01 -6.77 -6.86
CA HIS A 124 19.23 -6.02 -7.20
C HIS A 124 20.20 -5.90 -6.01
N HIS A 125 19.80 -6.37 -4.82
CA HIS A 125 20.57 -6.21 -3.58
C HIS A 125 20.64 -7.52 -2.78
N PRO A 126 21.31 -8.56 -3.32
CA PRO A 126 21.39 -9.88 -2.68
C PRO A 126 22.01 -9.85 -1.28
N LYS A 127 22.89 -8.89 -0.99
CA LYS A 127 23.45 -8.68 0.36
C LYS A 127 22.38 -8.28 1.39
N VAL A 128 21.38 -7.49 0.98
CA VAL A 128 20.27 -7.10 1.85
C VAL A 128 19.33 -8.28 2.05
N GLU A 129 19.02 -9.01 0.98
CA GLU A 129 18.21 -10.23 1.05
C GLU A 129 18.82 -11.29 1.98
N ASN A 130 20.13 -11.55 1.87
CA ASN A 130 20.83 -12.50 2.75
C ASN A 130 20.79 -12.08 4.22
N ARG A 131 20.96 -10.79 4.53
CA ARG A 131 20.82 -10.29 5.91
C ARG A 131 19.40 -10.44 6.46
N ILE A 132 18.38 -10.26 5.61
CA ILE A 132 16.99 -10.55 5.99
C ILE A 132 16.84 -12.04 6.29
N ARG A 133 17.42 -12.93 5.47
CA ARG A 133 17.38 -14.38 5.71
C ARG A 133 18.05 -14.76 7.03
N GLU A 134 19.24 -14.24 7.30
CA GLU A 134 19.95 -14.44 8.58
C GLU A 134 19.09 -13.99 9.78
N GLU A 135 18.42 -12.84 9.67
CA GLU A 135 17.48 -12.38 10.69
C GLU A 135 16.29 -13.33 10.87
N LEU A 136 15.67 -13.75 9.77
CA LEU A 136 14.52 -14.66 9.81
C LEU A 136 14.90 -16.04 10.37
N ASP A 137 16.09 -16.54 10.05
CA ASP A 137 16.64 -17.79 10.60
C ASP A 137 16.81 -17.69 12.13
N ARG A 138 17.31 -16.54 12.62
CA ARG A 138 17.48 -16.28 14.05
C ARG A 138 16.14 -16.12 14.79
N VAL A 139 15.19 -15.40 14.22
CA VAL A 139 13.91 -15.09 14.90
C VAL A 139 12.97 -16.29 14.90
N MET A 140 12.90 -17.05 13.80
CA MET A 140 11.87 -18.07 13.59
C MET A 140 12.37 -19.52 13.72
N GLY A 141 13.69 -19.74 13.83
CA GLY A 141 14.26 -21.09 13.94
C GLY A 141 14.00 -22.00 12.72
N SER A 142 14.07 -23.33 12.95
CA SER A 142 13.87 -24.37 11.93
C SER A 142 12.40 -24.78 11.72
N GLY A 143 11.51 -24.45 12.65
CA GLY A 143 10.07 -24.75 12.58
C GLY A 143 9.30 -23.60 11.94
N PHE A 144 9.43 -23.41 10.62
CA PHE A 144 8.74 -22.33 9.93
C PHE A 144 7.24 -22.61 9.78
N ASP A 145 6.41 -21.87 10.52
CA ASP A 145 4.99 -21.71 10.19
C ASP A 145 4.58 -20.23 10.26
N ILE A 146 4.45 -19.60 9.09
CA ILE A 146 4.01 -18.21 8.96
C ILE A 146 2.59 -17.99 9.51
N ALA A 147 1.76 -19.04 9.54
CA ALA A 147 0.40 -18.96 10.07
C ALA A 147 0.38 -18.86 11.60
N THR A 148 1.47 -19.25 12.26
CA THR A 148 1.65 -19.17 13.72
C THR A 148 2.69 -18.13 14.14
N ALA A 149 3.38 -17.49 13.19
CA ALA A 149 4.29 -16.38 13.45
C ALA A 149 3.57 -15.31 14.28
N SER A 150 3.93 -15.26 15.54
CA SER A 150 3.33 -14.41 16.55
C SER A 150 3.60 -12.94 16.24
N LEU A 151 2.74 -12.08 16.79
CA LEU A 151 2.97 -10.64 16.79
C LEU A 151 4.35 -10.28 17.38
N VAL A 152 4.86 -11.12 18.30
CA VAL A 152 6.17 -10.97 18.94
C VAL A 152 7.30 -11.23 17.95
N GLU A 153 7.28 -12.35 17.21
CA GLU A 153 8.28 -12.63 16.18
C GLU A 153 8.28 -11.56 15.08
N THR A 154 7.11 -11.02 14.73
CA THR A 154 7.02 -9.90 13.79
C THR A 154 7.66 -8.63 14.34
N ARG A 155 7.76 -8.42 15.66
CA ARG A 155 8.48 -7.26 16.24
C ARG A 155 9.99 -7.41 16.17
N GLU A 156 10.51 -8.63 16.30
CA GLU A 156 11.94 -8.94 16.30
C GLU A 156 12.60 -8.91 14.90
N MET A 157 11.80 -8.87 13.82
CA MET A 157 12.28 -8.69 12.44
C MET A 157 12.67 -7.22 12.16
N VAL A 158 13.67 -6.70 12.87
CA VAL A 158 14.09 -5.29 12.87
C VAL A 158 14.72 -4.88 11.54
N TYR A 159 15.60 -5.71 10.98
CA TYR A 159 16.27 -5.45 9.72
C TYR A 159 15.31 -5.51 8.54
N LEU A 160 14.38 -6.47 8.51
CA LEU A 160 13.30 -6.49 7.53
C LEU A 160 12.42 -5.24 7.63
N HIS A 161 12.11 -4.77 8.84
CA HIS A 161 11.36 -3.53 9.05
C HIS A 161 12.11 -2.33 8.43
N ALA A 162 13.41 -2.21 8.72
CA ALA A 162 14.29 -1.19 8.16
C ALA A 162 14.36 -1.25 6.63
N ALA A 163 14.46 -2.45 6.06
CA ALA A 163 14.51 -2.66 4.61
C ALA A 163 13.17 -2.28 3.92
N LEU A 164 12.04 -2.53 4.56
CA LEU A 164 10.73 -2.09 4.06
C LEU A 164 10.61 -0.56 4.05
N TYR A 165 11.05 0.12 5.12
CA TYR A 165 11.04 1.59 5.16
C TYR A 165 11.98 2.20 4.13
N GLU A 166 13.18 1.66 3.98
CA GLU A 166 14.11 2.12 2.96
C GLU A 166 13.57 1.87 1.55
N SER A 167 12.88 0.75 1.35
CA SER A 167 12.22 0.44 0.08
C SER A 167 11.15 1.47 -0.23
N MET A 168 10.28 1.78 0.72
CA MET A 168 9.23 2.78 0.53
C MET A 168 9.75 4.22 0.48
N ARG A 169 10.96 4.51 0.97
CA ARG A 169 11.62 5.81 0.71
C ARG A 169 11.91 5.98 -0.79
N LEU A 170 12.39 4.92 -1.44
CA LEU A 170 12.68 4.92 -2.87
C LEU A 170 11.41 4.66 -3.70
N TYR A 171 10.53 3.77 -3.29
CA TYR A 171 9.36 3.35 -4.04
C TYR A 171 8.10 3.43 -3.15
N PRO A 172 7.69 4.65 -2.72
CA PRO A 172 6.50 4.82 -1.90
C PRO A 172 5.25 4.39 -2.67
N PRO A 173 4.28 3.71 -2.04
CA PRO A 173 3.04 3.34 -2.72
C PRO A 173 2.25 4.54 -3.26
N VAL A 174 2.33 5.69 -2.60
CA VAL A 174 1.74 6.97 -3.05
C VAL A 174 2.86 7.95 -3.39
N GLN A 175 2.94 8.35 -4.65
CA GLN A 175 4.09 9.08 -5.21
C GLN A 175 4.04 10.59 -4.95
N PHE A 176 2.83 11.12 -4.82
CA PHE A 176 2.54 12.52 -4.50
C PHE A 176 1.18 12.64 -3.80
N ASP A 177 1.03 13.66 -2.98
CA ASP A 177 -0.23 13.97 -2.29
C ASP A 177 -0.47 15.48 -2.38
N SER A 178 -1.74 15.89 -2.36
CA SER A 178 -2.15 17.28 -2.50
C SER A 178 -3.17 17.66 -1.44
N LYS A 179 -3.02 18.87 -0.89
CA LYS A 179 -4.01 19.54 -0.04
C LYS A 179 -4.46 20.83 -0.72
N PHE A 180 -5.65 21.32 -0.37
CA PHE A 180 -6.16 22.60 -0.86
C PHE A 180 -6.26 23.57 0.31
N ALA A 181 -5.74 24.79 0.13
CA ALA A 181 -5.81 25.84 1.14
C ALA A 181 -7.26 26.26 1.35
N LEU A 182 -7.78 26.13 2.58
CA LEU A 182 -9.16 26.54 2.91
C LEU A 182 -9.29 28.05 3.05
N ASN A 183 -8.22 28.71 3.50
CA ASN A 183 -8.07 30.15 3.64
C ASN A 183 -6.73 30.58 3.04
N ASP A 184 -6.52 31.87 2.88
CA ASP A 184 -5.20 32.42 2.59
C ASP A 184 -4.25 32.08 3.76
N ASP A 185 -3.00 31.74 3.43
CA ASP A 185 -2.00 31.28 4.40
C ASP A 185 -0.58 31.70 3.98
N ILE A 186 0.38 31.61 4.90
CA ILE A 186 1.79 31.89 4.67
C ILE A 186 2.61 30.70 5.19
N LEU A 187 3.37 30.05 4.31
CA LEU A 187 4.25 28.95 4.70
C LEU A 187 5.40 29.46 5.58
N SER A 188 6.08 28.53 6.27
CA SER A 188 7.17 28.86 7.21
C SER A 188 8.33 29.62 6.59
N ASP A 189 8.49 29.59 5.27
CA ASP A 189 9.52 30.33 4.52
C ASP A 189 9.04 31.70 4.00
N GLY A 190 7.83 32.12 4.38
CA GLY A 190 7.20 33.36 3.94
C GLY A 190 6.40 33.24 2.64
N THR A 191 6.31 32.06 2.02
CA THR A 191 5.55 31.88 0.77
C THR A 191 4.06 32.04 1.01
N PHE A 192 3.43 33.02 0.35
CA PHE A 192 1.99 33.21 0.39
C PHE A 192 1.24 32.14 -0.43
N VAL A 193 0.20 31.56 0.16
CA VAL A 193 -0.68 30.57 -0.45
C VAL A 193 -2.11 31.08 -0.41
N LYS A 194 -2.65 31.43 -1.58
CA LYS A 194 -4.04 31.86 -1.71
C LYS A 194 -5.03 30.72 -1.40
N ARG A 195 -6.18 31.04 -0.82
CA ARG A 195 -7.34 30.17 -0.70
C ARG A 195 -7.66 29.47 -2.02
N GLY A 196 -7.88 28.17 -1.94
CA GLY A 196 -8.17 27.29 -3.08
C GLY A 196 -6.93 26.82 -3.83
N THR A 197 -5.73 27.33 -3.53
CA THR A 197 -4.49 26.82 -4.12
C THR A 197 -4.25 25.37 -3.69
N ARG A 198 -3.90 24.53 -4.66
CA ARG A 198 -3.46 23.16 -4.44
C ARG A 198 -1.97 23.16 -4.07
N VAL A 199 -1.65 22.68 -2.88
CA VAL A 199 -0.28 22.47 -2.41
C VAL A 199 0.02 20.97 -2.51
N THR A 200 1.04 20.62 -3.30
CA THR A 200 1.41 19.24 -3.60
C THR A 200 2.83 18.97 -3.11
N TYR A 201 3.04 17.83 -2.47
CA TYR A 201 4.37 17.33 -2.15
C TYR A 201 4.55 15.93 -2.74
N HIS A 202 5.81 15.56 -3.01
CA HIS A 202 6.14 14.37 -3.79
C HIS A 202 7.04 13.44 -2.98
N PRO A 203 6.49 12.51 -2.16
CA PRO A 203 7.29 11.54 -1.40
C PRO A 203 8.35 10.83 -2.25
N TYR A 204 8.03 10.48 -3.51
CA TYR A 204 8.98 9.82 -4.41
C TYR A 204 10.22 10.68 -4.73
N ALA A 205 10.00 11.97 -4.98
CA ALA A 205 11.09 12.91 -5.25
C ALA A 205 11.83 13.26 -3.97
N MET A 206 11.12 13.55 -2.89
CA MET A 206 11.68 13.85 -1.56
C MET A 206 12.56 12.72 -1.05
N GLY A 207 12.15 11.47 -1.28
CA GLY A 207 12.95 10.28 -1.02
C GLY A 207 14.32 10.31 -1.71
N ARG A 208 14.49 11.01 -2.83
CA ARG A 208 15.72 11.08 -3.63
C ARG A 208 16.41 12.45 -3.61
N MET A 209 16.11 13.29 -2.62
CA MET A 209 16.78 14.59 -2.50
C MET A 209 18.03 14.48 -1.64
N SER A 210 19.20 14.80 -2.20
CA SER A 210 20.46 14.83 -1.46
C SER A 210 20.43 15.78 -0.27
N ARG A 211 19.75 16.93 -0.40
CA ARG A 211 19.52 17.87 0.72
C ARG A 211 18.78 17.24 1.89
N ILE A 212 17.93 16.26 1.62
CA ILE A 212 17.14 15.57 2.64
C ILE A 212 17.87 14.33 3.14
N TRP A 213 18.50 13.54 2.27
CA TRP A 213 19.00 12.20 2.62
C TRP A 213 20.53 12.06 2.59
N GLY A 214 21.26 13.15 2.33
CA GLY A 214 22.71 13.14 2.21
C GLY A 214 23.19 12.66 0.83
N PRO A 215 24.51 12.49 0.64
CA PRO A 215 25.08 12.08 -0.64
C PRO A 215 24.70 10.65 -1.06
N ASP A 216 24.38 9.76 -0.11
CA ASP A 216 24.01 8.36 -0.35
C ASP A 216 22.49 8.17 -0.62
N TYR A 217 21.78 9.24 -1.02
CA TYR A 217 20.33 9.23 -1.19
C TYR A 217 19.81 8.22 -2.23
N GLN A 218 20.64 7.81 -3.19
CA GLN A 218 20.25 6.83 -4.22
C GLN A 218 20.42 5.39 -3.76
N GLU A 219 21.21 5.15 -2.70
CA GLU A 219 21.49 3.80 -2.22
C GLU A 219 20.28 3.19 -1.51
N PHE A 220 20.03 1.91 -1.76
CA PHE A 220 19.12 1.12 -0.93
C PHE A 220 19.87 0.63 0.31
N LYS A 221 19.79 1.42 1.39
CA LYS A 221 20.57 1.23 2.62
C LYS A 221 19.67 1.10 3.85
N PRO A 222 19.19 -0.12 4.20
CA PRO A 222 18.36 -0.35 5.38
C PRO A 222 18.98 0.19 6.68
N GLN A 223 20.31 0.22 6.79
CA GLN A 223 21.05 0.74 7.94
C GLN A 223 20.70 2.18 8.31
N ARG A 224 20.14 2.96 7.37
CA ARG A 224 19.66 4.33 7.60
C ARG A 224 18.59 4.41 8.70
N TRP A 225 17.84 3.32 8.86
CA TRP A 225 16.74 3.18 9.81
C TRP A 225 17.15 2.48 11.10
N LEU A 226 18.44 2.26 11.32
CA LEU A 226 18.98 1.60 12.50
C LEU A 226 19.81 2.60 13.32
N ASP A 227 19.75 2.50 14.64
CA ASP A 227 20.66 3.20 15.54
C ASP A 227 21.98 2.42 15.73
N SER A 228 22.87 2.92 16.60
CA SER A 228 24.15 2.29 16.91
C SER A 228 24.02 0.91 17.59
N GLU A 229 22.86 0.62 18.19
CA GLU A 229 22.56 -0.67 18.82
C GLU A 229 21.85 -1.64 17.85
N GLY A 230 21.59 -1.21 16.61
CA GLY A 230 20.88 -1.98 15.61
C GLY A 230 19.37 -2.02 15.81
N LYS A 231 18.80 -1.14 16.64
CA LYS A 231 17.34 -1.02 16.82
C LYS A 231 16.74 -0.11 15.76
N PHE A 232 15.48 -0.36 15.42
CA PHE A 232 14.76 0.47 14.45
C PHE A 232 14.56 1.89 15.01
N ARG A 233 15.03 2.89 14.26
CA ARG A 233 14.89 4.30 14.56
C ARG A 233 14.02 4.96 13.49
N PRO A 234 12.75 5.32 13.81
CA PRO A 234 11.89 6.00 12.86
C PRO A 234 12.42 7.40 12.54
N GLU A 235 12.23 7.84 11.31
CA GLU A 235 12.54 9.19 10.86
C GLU A 235 11.36 10.14 11.10
N ASN A 236 11.63 11.44 11.11
CA ASN A 236 10.58 12.47 11.19
C ASN A 236 9.55 12.28 10.05
N PRO A 237 8.24 12.22 10.34
CA PRO A 237 7.19 12.06 9.32
C PRO A 237 7.15 13.14 8.23
N THR A 238 7.69 14.34 8.49
CA THR A 238 7.78 15.40 7.47
C THR A 238 8.99 15.21 6.54
N ARG A 239 10.04 14.51 7.01
CA ARG A 239 11.19 14.09 6.21
C ARG A 239 10.91 12.80 5.44
N TYR A 240 10.10 11.91 6.02
CA TYR A 240 9.63 10.66 5.43
C TYR A 240 8.08 10.60 5.38
N PRO A 241 7.44 11.28 4.41
CA PRO A 241 5.98 11.45 4.40
C PRO A 241 5.23 10.29 3.73
N VAL A 242 5.80 9.08 3.68
CA VAL A 242 5.16 7.89 3.07
C VAL A 242 3.83 7.56 3.74
N PHE A 243 3.79 7.70 5.08
CA PHE A 243 2.58 7.52 5.88
C PHE A 243 1.94 8.86 6.29
N GLN A 244 2.28 9.95 5.60
CA GLN A 244 1.85 11.32 5.91
C GLN A 244 2.31 11.79 7.31
N ALA A 245 1.87 12.98 7.72
CA ALA A 245 2.19 13.57 9.02
C ALA A 245 0.97 14.30 9.63
N GLY A 246 1.03 14.57 10.93
CA GLY A 246 0.01 15.34 11.66
C GLY A 246 -1.36 14.67 11.67
N ALA A 247 -2.43 15.46 11.62
CA ALA A 247 -3.82 14.99 11.70
C ALA A 247 -4.26 14.08 10.53
N ARG A 248 -3.44 13.94 9.48
CA ARG A 248 -3.70 13.08 8.31
C ARG A 248 -2.73 11.90 8.22
N VAL A 249 -2.05 11.56 9.32
CA VAL A 249 -1.22 10.35 9.40
C VAL A 249 -2.04 9.11 9.02
N CYS A 250 -1.42 8.19 8.29
CA CYS A 250 -2.07 6.97 7.83
C CYS A 250 -2.52 6.10 9.01
N VAL A 251 -3.84 5.92 9.16
CA VAL A 251 -4.44 5.05 10.18
C VAL A 251 -4.06 3.57 9.99
N GLY A 252 -3.79 3.16 8.75
CA GLY A 252 -3.45 1.79 8.39
C GLY A 252 -1.95 1.46 8.50
N LYS A 253 -1.10 2.39 8.95
CA LYS A 253 0.37 2.24 8.94
C LYS A 253 0.84 0.92 9.58
N GLU A 254 0.45 0.67 10.82
CA GLU A 254 0.93 -0.50 11.57
C GLU A 254 0.42 -1.81 10.95
N MET A 255 -0.82 -1.83 10.48
CA MET A 255 -1.41 -2.98 9.78
C MET A 255 -0.71 -3.24 8.45
N ALA A 256 -0.40 -2.19 7.68
CA ALA A 256 0.30 -2.30 6.41
C ALA A 256 1.72 -2.84 6.61
N ILE A 257 2.47 -2.31 7.57
CA ILE A 257 3.82 -2.81 7.88
C ILE A 257 3.77 -4.27 8.32
N MET A 258 2.82 -4.64 9.20
CA MET A 258 2.65 -6.03 9.60
C MET A 258 2.38 -6.94 8.40
N ALA A 259 1.40 -6.61 7.56
CA ALA A 259 1.06 -7.39 6.38
C ALA A 259 2.25 -7.52 5.41
N MET A 260 2.97 -6.42 5.16
CA MET A 260 4.16 -6.43 4.31
C MET A 260 5.27 -7.32 4.89
N LYS A 261 5.52 -7.26 6.21
CA LYS A 261 6.51 -8.10 6.88
C LYS A 261 6.14 -9.57 6.78
N SER A 262 4.88 -9.93 7.04
CA SER A 262 4.42 -11.33 6.94
C SER A 262 4.60 -11.89 5.53
N VAL A 263 4.22 -11.13 4.49
CA VAL A 263 4.41 -11.57 3.10
C VAL A 263 5.90 -11.65 2.75
N ALA A 264 6.68 -10.62 3.09
CA ALA A 264 8.11 -10.59 2.81
C ALA A 264 8.86 -11.75 3.49
N ALA A 265 8.58 -12.00 4.77
CA ALA A 265 9.16 -13.10 5.53
C ALA A 265 8.81 -14.45 4.90
N ALA A 266 7.54 -14.66 4.53
CA ALA A 266 7.10 -15.90 3.89
C ALA A 266 7.81 -16.17 2.57
N MET A 267 7.93 -15.14 1.74
CA MET A 267 8.56 -15.25 0.43
C MET A 267 10.06 -15.43 0.53
N VAL A 268 10.75 -14.55 1.28
CA VAL A 268 12.23 -14.55 1.37
C VAL A 268 12.77 -15.79 2.09
N LYS A 269 12.02 -16.33 3.07
CA LYS A 269 12.43 -17.55 3.77
C LYS A 269 12.33 -18.77 2.85
N ARG A 270 11.22 -18.94 2.12
CA ARG A 270 10.91 -20.16 1.36
C ARG A 270 11.39 -20.15 -0.09
N PHE A 271 11.54 -18.98 -0.70
CA PHE A 271 11.75 -18.88 -2.15
C PHE A 271 12.92 -17.98 -2.51
N ASP A 272 13.64 -18.36 -3.56
CA ASP A 272 14.51 -17.47 -4.32
C ASP A 272 13.66 -16.80 -5.41
N THR A 273 13.54 -15.47 -5.35
CA THR A 273 12.78 -14.68 -6.32
C THR A 273 13.72 -13.91 -7.23
N ARG A 274 13.61 -14.08 -8.55
CA ARG A 274 14.41 -13.36 -9.54
C ARG A 274 13.50 -12.65 -10.54
N VAL A 275 13.76 -11.38 -10.82
CA VAL A 275 12.99 -10.65 -11.84
C VAL A 275 13.26 -11.24 -13.23
N ALA A 276 12.19 -11.45 -13.99
CA ALA A 276 12.22 -12.03 -15.33
C ALA A 276 12.12 -10.95 -16.42
N GLY A 277 12.81 -11.17 -17.55
CA GLY A 277 12.74 -10.31 -18.75
C GLY A 277 13.72 -9.12 -18.77
N PRO A 278 13.61 -8.20 -19.74
CA PRO A 278 14.53 -7.07 -19.94
C PRO A 278 14.61 -6.07 -18.77
N GLY A 279 13.72 -6.21 -17.78
CA GLY A 279 13.82 -5.53 -16.48
C GLY A 279 14.90 -6.10 -15.57
N SER A 280 15.63 -7.15 -15.97
CA SER A 280 16.83 -7.63 -15.28
C SER A 280 18.04 -6.70 -15.44
N THR A 281 17.97 -5.74 -16.37
CA THR A 281 19.01 -4.73 -16.62
C THR A 281 18.46 -3.35 -16.32
N GLU A 282 18.82 -2.77 -15.16
CA GLU A 282 18.83 -1.34 -14.75
C GLU A 282 17.68 -0.39 -15.19
N THR A 283 16.59 -0.90 -15.75
CA THR A 283 15.53 -0.06 -16.27
C THR A 283 14.59 0.26 -15.12
N ALA A 284 14.53 1.54 -14.74
CA ALA A 284 13.66 2.01 -13.68
C ALA A 284 12.21 1.52 -13.85
N LEU A 285 11.55 1.16 -12.75
CA LEU A 285 10.14 0.76 -12.74
C LEU A 285 9.28 1.82 -13.44
N ARG A 286 8.48 1.40 -14.41
CA ARG A 286 7.48 2.25 -15.06
C ARG A 286 6.16 2.10 -14.34
N PHE A 287 5.63 3.18 -13.79
CA PHE A 287 4.34 3.14 -13.08
C PHE A 287 3.16 3.30 -14.03
N ALA A 288 2.09 2.57 -13.77
CA ALA A 288 0.82 2.76 -14.43
C ALA A 288 0.13 4.03 -13.90
N PRO A 289 -0.69 4.72 -14.72
CA PRO A 289 -1.51 5.82 -14.23
C PRO A 289 -2.52 5.34 -13.17
N GLY A 290 -2.45 5.87 -11.96
CA GLY A 290 -3.31 5.47 -10.85
C GLY A 290 -3.10 6.28 -9.58
N LEU A 291 -3.85 5.95 -8.53
CA LEU A 291 -3.68 6.52 -7.19
C LEU A 291 -2.42 5.98 -6.49
N THR A 292 -2.04 4.74 -6.80
CA THR A 292 -0.88 4.06 -6.26
C THR A 292 0.16 3.79 -7.34
N ALA A 293 1.40 3.60 -6.94
CA ALA A 293 2.56 3.32 -7.80
C ALA A 293 2.57 1.87 -8.28
N THR A 294 1.50 1.42 -8.96
CA THR A 294 1.46 0.08 -9.56
C THR A 294 2.40 0.02 -10.76
N VAL A 295 3.12 -1.09 -10.94
CA VAL A 295 4.06 -1.26 -12.05
C VAL A 295 3.28 -1.59 -13.33
N ASN A 296 3.54 -0.84 -14.40
CA ASN A 296 2.92 -1.06 -15.70
C ASN A 296 3.35 -2.41 -16.28
N GLY A 297 2.37 -3.29 -16.55
CA GLY A 297 2.63 -4.67 -16.96
C GLY A 297 3.01 -5.62 -15.82
N GLY A 298 2.98 -5.16 -14.56
CA GLY A 298 3.40 -5.93 -13.39
C GLY A 298 4.91 -6.10 -13.27
N LEU A 299 5.34 -6.94 -12.34
CA LEU A 299 6.74 -7.33 -12.16
C LEU A 299 6.86 -8.84 -12.41
N PRO A 300 7.22 -9.27 -13.63
CA PRO A 300 7.44 -10.68 -13.92
C PRO A 300 8.58 -11.24 -13.09
N VAL A 301 8.38 -12.39 -12.45
CA VAL A 301 9.39 -13.04 -11.60
C VAL A 301 9.45 -14.54 -11.84
N PHE A 302 10.66 -15.11 -11.75
CA PHE A 302 10.89 -16.52 -11.51
C PHE A 302 10.95 -16.76 -10.01
N ILE A 303 10.19 -17.74 -9.54
CA ILE A 303 10.14 -18.15 -8.15
C ILE A 303 10.64 -19.60 -8.09
N GLN A 304 11.65 -19.84 -7.27
CA GLN A 304 12.18 -21.18 -7.02
C GLN A 304 12.11 -21.47 -5.53
N GLU A 305 11.54 -22.61 -5.15
CA GLU A 305 11.55 -23.06 -3.75
C GLU A 305 13.00 -23.36 -3.32
N ARG A 306 13.37 -22.85 -2.14
CA ARG A 306 14.70 -23.06 -1.56
C ARG A 306 14.79 -24.49 -1.05
N LYS A 307 15.90 -25.16 -1.35
CA LYS A 307 16.22 -26.43 -0.70
C LYS A 307 16.60 -26.15 0.75
N ALA A 308 15.99 -26.91 1.67
CA ALA A 308 16.27 -26.87 3.10
C ALA A 308 17.72 -27.23 3.41
#